data_AF-C5DP33-F1
#
_entry.id   AF-C5DP33-F1
#
_cell.length_a   1.000
_cell.length_b   1.000
_cell.length_c   1.000
_cell.angle_alpha   90.00
_cell.angle_beta   90.00
_cell.angle_gamma   90.00
#
_symmetry.space_group_name_H-M   'P 1'
#
loop_
_entity.id
_entity.type
_entity.pdbx_description
1 polymer ?
#
loop_
_entity_poly.entity_id
_entity_poly.type
_entity_poly.pdbx_seq_one_letter_code
_entity_poly.pdbx_strand_id
1 'polypeptide(L)'
;MSVISDEGEMDLEKCVETYEEEEIELPEDSTSGKLVYFLVPYFFEKTWISDIVASLSAAYGASLVRLAYFSLRDFYDVSFETKLSDIFSPLWMIIHYFLCFTFSFWNFIDNRKKVKIETKVLQQLLKEVAEIDLTGDPVAWQRIASRVNHFSEETGYRYSLFCSGEHCMHFFVREIVKPIECQTYDIQCYCEGEMYRNFWKNPPNKVLTERALANYNKSVENFGELLHTAEKDGCRDDTFEKFHSIFNTSMFYLVIIELALTVVMMLAFIISMISYAIFRYPSIVCLS
;
A
#
# COMPACT_ATOMS: atom_id res chain seq x y z
N MET A 1 -33.09 16.92 65.97
CA MET A 1 -34.45 16.82 65.40
C MET A 1 -34.45 17.63 64.11
N SER A 2 -35.17 17.16 63.06
CA SER A 2 -35.06 17.54 61.63
C SER A 2 -33.93 16.79 60.91
N VAL A 3 -34.15 15.62 60.29
CA VAL A 3 -34.89 15.25 59.05
C VAL A 3 -33.98 15.27 57.81
N ILE A 4 -34.00 14.12 57.12
CA ILE A 4 -33.28 13.64 55.95
C ILE A 4 -33.56 14.48 54.70
N SER A 5 -32.58 14.62 53.81
CA SER A 5 -32.80 14.50 52.36
C SER A 5 -31.58 13.86 51.72
N ASP A 6 -31.80 12.67 51.18
CA ASP A 6 -30.93 11.86 50.36
C ASP A 6 -31.32 12.20 48.91
N GLU A 7 -30.47 12.90 48.17
CA GLU A 7 -30.66 13.18 46.74
C GLU A 7 -29.33 13.70 46.19
N GLY A 8 -28.55 12.77 45.66
CA GLY A 8 -27.27 13.03 44.99
C GLY A 8 -27.07 12.00 43.88
N GLU A 9 -28.14 11.73 43.14
CA GLU A 9 -28.08 11.09 41.83
C GLU A 9 -27.25 12.05 40.96
N MET A 10 -25.96 11.77 40.81
CA MET A 10 -25.10 12.53 39.90
C MET A 10 -25.57 12.27 38.49
N ASP A 11 -26.25 13.28 37.94
CA ASP A 11 -26.59 13.46 36.54
C ASP A 11 -25.43 13.03 35.63
N LEU A 12 -25.52 11.79 35.13
CA LEU A 12 -24.78 11.28 33.97
C LEU A 12 -25.26 11.93 32.66
N GLU A 13 -26.18 12.89 32.73
CA GLU A 13 -26.79 13.57 31.59
C GLU A 13 -25.94 14.75 31.06
N LYS A 14 -24.76 15.00 31.63
CA LYS A 14 -23.85 16.07 31.19
C LYS A 14 -22.69 15.61 30.29
N CYS A 15 -22.86 14.53 29.53
CA CYS A 15 -21.98 14.14 28.43
C CYS A 15 -22.74 13.93 27.12
N VAL A 16 -23.86 14.62 26.93
CA VAL A 16 -24.35 14.91 25.57
C VAL A 16 -23.56 16.12 25.10
N GLU A 17 -22.38 15.87 24.54
CA GLU A 17 -21.73 16.84 23.65
C GLU A 17 -22.74 17.15 22.54
N THR A 18 -23.37 18.31 22.62
CA THR A 18 -23.93 18.99 21.47
C THR A 18 -22.79 19.23 20.50
N TYR A 19 -22.56 18.27 19.60
CA TYR A 19 -21.89 18.51 18.34
C TYR A 19 -22.76 19.52 17.59
N GLU A 20 -22.52 20.82 17.85
CA GLU A 20 -22.73 21.84 16.83
C GLU A 20 -22.06 21.32 15.54
N GLU A 21 -22.68 21.56 14.40
CA GLU A 21 -22.23 21.07 13.08
C GLU A 21 -20.76 21.44 12.81
N GLU A 22 -19.82 20.67 13.35
CA GLU A 22 -18.41 20.75 13.01
C GLU A 22 -18.32 20.42 11.53
N GLU A 23 -17.75 21.35 10.78
CA GLU A 23 -17.44 21.16 9.37
C GLU A 23 -16.63 19.87 9.26
N ILE A 24 -17.20 18.89 8.54
CA ILE A 24 -16.61 17.57 8.40
C ILE A 24 -15.34 17.72 7.58
N GLU A 25 -14.18 17.85 8.23
CA GLU A 25 -12.91 18.02 7.54
C GLU A 25 -12.29 16.64 7.24
N LEU A 26 -12.18 16.32 5.96
CA LEU A 26 -11.50 15.14 5.44
C LEU A 26 -10.28 15.55 4.60
N PRO A 27 -9.28 14.68 4.47
CA PRO A 27 -8.12 14.96 3.61
C PRO A 27 -8.49 15.33 2.18
N GLU A 28 -9.61 14.85 1.66
CA GLU A 28 -10.07 15.16 0.30
C GLU A 28 -10.46 16.63 0.10
N ASP A 29 -10.88 17.33 1.15
CA ASP A 29 -11.48 18.66 1.04
C ASP A 29 -10.45 19.75 0.69
N SER A 30 -9.16 19.43 0.76
CA SER A 30 -8.08 20.31 0.31
C SER A 30 -7.01 19.59 -0.50
N THR A 31 -6.40 20.30 -1.46
CA THR A 31 -5.26 19.76 -2.23
C THR A 31 -4.08 19.38 -1.31
N SER A 32 -3.86 20.17 -0.26
CA SER A 32 -2.85 19.90 0.76
C SER A 32 -3.19 18.62 1.54
N GLY A 33 -4.45 18.44 1.96
CA GLY A 33 -4.92 17.26 2.66
C GLY A 33 -4.70 15.97 1.86
N LYS A 34 -5.03 15.98 0.55
CA LYS A 34 -4.79 14.84 -0.34
C LYS A 34 -3.32 14.48 -0.41
N LEU A 35 -2.42 15.46 -0.52
CA LEU A 35 -0.97 15.22 -0.55
C LEU A 35 -0.46 14.67 0.78
N VAL A 36 -0.90 15.26 1.90
CA VAL A 36 -0.54 14.85 3.26
C VAL A 36 -0.97 13.40 3.50
N TYR A 37 -2.16 13.01 3.06
CA TYR A 37 -2.69 11.64 3.19
C TYR A 37 -1.74 10.58 2.61
N PHE A 38 -1.11 10.85 1.47
CA PHE A 38 -0.16 9.92 0.85
C PHE A 38 1.26 10.08 1.38
N LEU A 39 1.74 11.32 1.57
CA LEU A 39 3.13 11.58 1.91
C LEU A 39 3.45 11.32 3.38
N VAL A 40 2.55 11.65 4.31
CA VAL A 40 2.84 11.49 5.75
C VAL A 40 3.14 10.04 6.10
N PRO A 41 2.31 9.04 5.72
CA PRO A 41 2.65 7.65 6.00
C PRO A 41 3.96 7.22 5.33
N TYR A 42 4.23 7.68 4.10
CA TYR A 42 5.48 7.36 3.37
C TYR A 42 6.73 7.76 4.15
N PHE A 43 6.71 8.96 4.74
CA PHE A 43 7.82 9.47 5.56
C PHE A 43 7.82 8.90 6.97
N PHE A 44 6.65 8.79 7.59
CA PHE A 44 6.48 8.40 8.98
C PHE A 44 6.83 6.93 9.22
N GLU A 45 6.39 6.04 8.33
CA GLU A 45 6.72 4.61 8.37
C GLU A 45 8.14 4.30 7.91
N LYS A 46 8.90 5.34 7.50
CA LYS A 46 10.26 5.22 6.96
C LYS A 46 10.35 4.38 5.68
N THR A 47 9.23 4.15 4.99
CA THR A 47 9.17 3.43 3.71
C THR A 47 10.12 4.06 2.70
N TRP A 48 10.21 5.39 2.66
CA TRP A 48 11.16 6.12 1.81
C TRP A 48 12.63 5.70 1.99
N ILE A 49 13.05 5.32 3.20
CA ILE A 49 14.43 4.86 3.44
C ILE A 49 14.63 3.51 2.75
N SER A 50 13.66 2.60 2.90
CA SER A 50 13.69 1.29 2.25
C SER A 50 13.72 1.45 0.74
N ASP A 51 12.90 2.34 0.18
CA ASP A 51 12.82 2.61 -1.25
C ASP A 51 14.13 3.19 -1.80
N ILE A 52 14.77 4.13 -1.08
CA ILE A 52 16.09 4.65 -1.45
C ILE A 52 17.13 3.52 -1.48
N VAL A 53 17.20 2.71 -0.43
CA VAL A 53 18.19 1.64 -0.32
C VAL A 53 17.96 0.59 -1.41
N ALA A 54 16.72 0.14 -1.60
CA ALA A 54 16.36 -0.83 -2.63
C ALA A 54 16.69 -0.31 -4.04
N SER A 55 16.38 0.96 -4.31
CA SER A 55 16.64 1.59 -5.61
C SER A 55 18.13 1.75 -5.89
N LEU A 56 18.92 2.10 -4.87
CA LEU A 56 20.38 2.13 -4.97
C LEU A 56 20.93 0.72 -5.24
N SER A 57 20.50 -0.28 -4.47
CA SER A 57 20.91 -1.67 -4.68
C SER A 57 20.57 -2.17 -6.07
N ALA A 58 19.38 -1.86 -6.60
CA ALA A 58 18.99 -2.20 -7.96
C ALA A 58 19.89 -1.51 -9.00
N ALA A 59 20.18 -0.22 -8.85
CA ALA A 59 21.08 0.51 -9.74
C ALA A 59 22.51 -0.09 -9.74
N TYR A 60 23.02 -0.46 -8.57
CA TYR A 60 24.31 -1.15 -8.46
C TYR A 60 24.26 -2.54 -9.13
N GLY A 61 23.17 -3.28 -8.94
CA GLY A 61 22.93 -4.57 -9.60
C GLY A 61 22.97 -4.45 -11.12
N ALA A 62 22.31 -3.44 -11.69
CA ALA A 62 22.32 -3.16 -13.12
C ALA A 62 23.74 -2.90 -13.67
N SER A 63 24.67 -2.44 -12.85
CA SER A 63 26.07 -2.22 -13.25
C SER A 63 26.87 -3.54 -13.39
N LEU A 64 26.37 -4.66 -12.86
CA LEU A 64 27.03 -5.98 -13.02
C LEU A 64 27.07 -6.44 -14.48
N VAL A 65 26.05 -6.14 -15.29
CA VAL A 65 26.05 -6.40 -16.75
C VAL A 65 27.26 -5.72 -17.39
N ARG A 66 27.50 -4.46 -17.02
CA ARG A 66 28.61 -3.66 -17.55
C ARG A 66 29.95 -4.18 -17.08
N LEU A 67 30.06 -4.57 -15.82
CA LEU A 67 31.26 -5.20 -15.29
C LEU A 67 31.62 -6.47 -16.08
N ALA A 68 30.65 -7.34 -16.35
CA ALA A 68 30.86 -8.54 -17.17
C ALA A 68 31.30 -8.18 -18.59
N TYR A 69 30.67 -7.18 -19.20
CA TYR A 69 31.04 -6.68 -20.53
C TYR A 69 32.46 -6.12 -20.59
N PHE A 70 32.83 -5.24 -19.66
CA PHE A 70 34.17 -4.66 -19.65
C PHE A 70 35.24 -5.69 -19.31
N SER A 71 34.94 -6.65 -18.43
CA SER A 71 35.85 -7.78 -18.14
C SER A 71 36.13 -8.60 -19.40
N LEU A 72 35.10 -8.87 -20.21
CA LEU A 72 35.26 -9.55 -21.50
C LEU A 72 36.06 -8.69 -22.49
N ARG A 73 35.80 -7.39 -22.57
CA ARG A 73 36.53 -6.48 -23.46
C ARG A 73 38.01 -6.43 -23.11
N ASP A 74 38.33 -6.19 -21.85
CA ASP A 74 39.71 -6.02 -21.38
C ASP A 74 40.52 -7.32 -21.52
N PHE A 75 39.84 -8.46 -21.49
CA PHE A 75 40.45 -9.75 -21.79
C PHE A 75 40.97 -9.85 -23.24
N TYR A 76 40.26 -9.26 -24.20
CA TYR A 76 40.61 -9.33 -25.62
C TYR A 76 41.41 -8.12 -26.13
N ASP A 77 41.23 -6.95 -25.53
CA ASP A 77 41.86 -5.70 -25.96
C ASP A 77 42.71 -5.08 -24.84
N VAL A 78 44.00 -5.40 -24.87
CA VAL A 78 44.99 -4.96 -23.85
C VAL A 78 45.30 -3.46 -23.97
N SER A 79 44.87 -2.79 -25.05
CA SER A 79 45.18 -1.39 -25.29
C SER A 79 44.22 -0.40 -24.62
N PHE A 80 43.08 -0.88 -24.13
CA PHE A 80 42.05 -0.07 -23.48
C PHE A 80 42.05 -0.27 -21.96
N GLU A 81 42.25 0.81 -21.22
CA GLU A 81 42.17 0.82 -19.75
C GLU A 81 40.74 1.14 -19.32
N THR A 82 40.01 0.16 -18.78
CA THR A 82 38.67 0.39 -18.23
C THR A 82 38.74 1.25 -16.98
N LYS A 83 37.99 2.34 -16.98
CA LYS A 83 37.83 3.19 -15.79
C LYS A 83 36.62 2.73 -14.98
N LEU A 84 36.68 2.95 -13.67
CA LEU A 84 35.53 2.72 -12.79
C LEU A 84 34.28 3.49 -13.25
N SER A 85 34.45 4.66 -13.85
CA SER A 85 33.35 5.46 -14.43
C SER A 85 32.68 4.82 -15.64
N ASP A 86 33.35 3.88 -16.32
CA ASP A 86 32.77 3.17 -17.47
C ASP A 86 31.81 2.09 -16.98
N ILE A 87 32.20 1.38 -15.92
CA ILE A 87 31.39 0.37 -15.23
C ILE A 87 30.24 1.05 -14.47
N PHE A 88 30.57 2.01 -13.61
CA PHE A 88 29.63 2.80 -12.81
C PHE A 88 29.31 4.13 -13.49
N SER A 89 28.78 4.06 -14.71
CA SER A 89 28.38 5.28 -15.42
C SER A 89 27.33 6.05 -14.60
N PRO A 90 27.61 7.31 -14.23
CA PRO A 90 26.68 8.09 -13.41
C PRO A 90 25.30 8.19 -14.05
N LEU A 91 25.24 8.38 -15.38
CA LEU A 91 23.99 8.49 -16.12
C LEU A 91 23.19 7.17 -16.08
N TRP A 92 23.85 6.02 -16.17
CA TRP A 92 23.19 4.71 -16.05
C TRP A 92 22.63 4.50 -14.64
N MET A 93 23.45 4.78 -13.62
CA MET A 93 23.06 4.67 -12.21
C MET A 93 21.86 5.57 -11.90
N ILE A 94 21.90 6.82 -12.38
CA ILE A 94 20.82 7.80 -12.22
C ILE A 94 19.52 7.27 -12.84
N ILE A 95 19.56 6.77 -14.08
CA ILE A 95 18.36 6.24 -14.75
C ILE A 95 17.76 5.06 -13.97
N HIS A 96 18.57 4.07 -13.59
CA HIS A 96 18.08 2.88 -12.89
C HIS A 96 17.56 3.21 -11.50
N TYR A 97 18.25 4.10 -10.78
CA TYR A 97 17.82 4.59 -9.49
C TYR A 97 16.46 5.29 -9.60
N PHE A 98 16.30 6.25 -10.53
CA PHE A 98 15.03 6.97 -10.69
C PHE A 98 13.89 6.04 -11.10
N LEU A 99 14.13 5.08 -11.99
CA LEU A 99 13.11 4.10 -12.38
C LEU A 99 12.68 3.21 -11.20
N CYS A 100 13.63 2.67 -10.43
CA CYS A 100 13.33 1.84 -9.27
C CYS A 100 12.68 2.64 -8.13
N PHE A 101 13.08 3.89 -7.95
CA PHE A 101 12.53 4.75 -6.90
C PHE A 101 11.10 5.15 -7.23
N THR A 102 10.86 5.58 -8.48
CA THR A 102 9.50 5.90 -8.95
C THR A 102 8.60 4.66 -8.91
N PHE A 103 9.13 3.47 -9.20
CA PHE A 103 8.44 2.20 -8.99
C PHE A 103 7.96 2.02 -7.57
N SER A 104 8.89 2.12 -6.63
CA SER A 104 8.66 1.82 -5.23
C SER A 104 7.67 2.81 -4.63
N PHE A 105 7.84 4.11 -4.94
CA PHE A 105 6.91 5.16 -4.55
C PHE A 105 5.51 4.94 -5.11
N TRP A 106 5.39 4.55 -6.38
CA TRP A 106 4.10 4.30 -7.01
C TRP A 106 3.39 3.07 -6.40
N ASN A 107 4.14 2.00 -6.15
CA ASN A 107 3.66 0.80 -5.47
C ASN A 107 3.21 1.13 -4.03
N PHE A 108 3.93 2.02 -3.33
CA PHE A 108 3.50 2.52 -2.02
C PHE A 108 2.14 3.24 -2.10
N ILE A 109 1.93 4.14 -3.07
CA ILE A 109 0.64 4.82 -3.26
C ILE A 109 -0.48 3.81 -3.55
N ASP A 110 -0.23 2.81 -4.42
CA ASP A 110 -1.22 1.76 -4.70
C ASP A 110 -1.60 0.98 -3.45
N ASN A 111 -0.60 0.57 -2.67
CA ASN A 111 -0.82 -0.16 -1.42
C ASN A 111 -1.53 0.70 -0.36
N ARG A 112 -1.32 2.02 -0.34
CA ARG A 112 -2.01 2.91 0.59
C ARG A 112 -3.53 2.92 0.41
N LYS A 113 -4.01 2.73 -0.83
CA LYS A 113 -5.44 2.57 -1.16
C LYS A 113 -6.04 1.27 -0.59
N LYS A 114 -5.18 0.28 -0.30
CA LYS A 114 -5.55 -0.96 0.39
C LYS A 114 -5.30 -0.76 1.89
N VAL A 115 -6.16 0.08 2.50
CA VAL A 115 -6.05 0.45 3.92
C VAL A 115 -5.95 -0.80 4.78
N LYS A 116 -4.93 -0.86 5.62
CA LYS A 116 -4.78 -1.89 6.66
C LYS A 116 -5.39 -1.33 7.94
N ILE A 117 -6.36 -2.03 8.51
CA ILE A 117 -7.12 -1.53 9.67
C ILE A 117 -6.86 -2.36 10.94
N GLU A 118 -6.64 -1.68 12.05
CA GLU A 118 -6.57 -2.33 13.36
C GLU A 118 -7.96 -2.77 13.81
N THR A 119 -8.04 -3.86 14.58
CA THR A 119 -9.27 -4.43 15.12
C THR A 119 -10.15 -3.40 15.83
N LYS A 120 -9.57 -2.55 16.69
CA LYS A 120 -10.33 -1.53 17.44
C LYS A 120 -10.94 -0.48 16.51
N VAL A 121 -10.18 -0.05 15.52
CA VAL A 121 -10.65 0.93 14.53
C VAL A 121 -11.71 0.32 13.62
N LEU A 122 -11.57 -0.96 13.25
CA LEU A 122 -12.60 -1.69 12.51
C LEU A 122 -13.89 -1.83 13.33
N GLN A 123 -13.80 -2.11 14.64
CA GLN A 123 -14.96 -2.09 15.52
C GLN A 123 -15.63 -0.71 15.53
N GLN A 124 -14.86 0.37 15.61
CA GLN A 124 -15.41 1.72 15.55
C GLN A 124 -16.10 1.99 14.21
N LEU A 125 -15.48 1.63 13.08
CA LEU A 125 -16.11 1.74 11.75
C LEU A 125 -17.45 1.02 11.70
N LEU A 126 -17.51 -0.24 12.13
CA LEU A 126 -18.74 -1.01 12.11
C LEU A 126 -19.81 -0.44 13.06
N LYS A 127 -19.41 0.12 14.19
CA LYS A 127 -20.31 0.81 15.12
C LYS A 127 -20.93 2.05 14.49
N GLU A 128 -20.12 2.92 13.88
CA GLU A 128 -20.60 4.11 13.18
C GLU A 128 -21.55 3.73 12.04
N VAL A 129 -21.19 2.73 11.23
CA VAL A 129 -22.03 2.24 10.13
C VAL A 129 -23.34 1.63 10.64
N ALA A 130 -23.34 1.00 11.82
CA ALA A 130 -24.53 0.41 12.41
C ALA A 130 -25.49 1.43 13.04
N GLU A 131 -24.98 2.60 13.47
CA GLU A 131 -25.72 3.59 14.25
C GLU A 131 -26.18 4.79 13.40
N ILE A 132 -25.43 5.17 12.36
CA ILE A 132 -25.78 6.33 11.53
C ILE A 132 -26.93 6.02 10.57
N ASP A 133 -27.77 7.02 10.28
CA ASP A 133 -28.82 6.89 9.27
C ASP A 133 -28.24 7.01 7.86
N LEU A 134 -27.80 5.88 7.30
CA LEU A 134 -27.31 5.79 5.92
C LEU A 134 -28.38 6.10 4.87
N THR A 135 -29.68 6.13 5.23
CA THR A 135 -30.76 6.38 4.28
C THR A 135 -31.13 7.86 4.20
N GLY A 136 -31.28 8.52 5.36
CA GLY A 136 -31.71 9.92 5.44
C GLY A 136 -30.59 10.96 5.33
N ASP A 137 -29.33 10.56 5.55
CA ASP A 137 -28.20 11.48 5.61
C ASP A 137 -27.33 11.45 4.33
N PRO A 138 -27.32 12.53 3.52
CA PRO A 138 -26.55 12.58 2.28
C PRO A 138 -25.02 12.61 2.50
N VAL A 139 -24.55 12.92 3.71
CA VAL A 139 -23.12 13.00 4.07
C VAL A 139 -22.71 11.92 5.07
N ALA A 140 -23.52 10.86 5.24
CA ALA A 140 -23.30 9.83 6.24
C ALA A 140 -21.89 9.23 6.18
N TRP A 141 -21.42 8.88 4.98
CA TRP A 141 -20.09 8.30 4.80
C TRP A 141 -18.95 9.28 5.09
N GLN A 142 -19.14 10.57 4.84
CA GLN A 142 -18.17 11.59 5.22
C GLN A 142 -18.07 11.70 6.75
N ARG A 143 -19.22 11.72 7.45
CA ARG A 143 -19.27 11.69 8.92
C ARG A 143 -18.60 10.44 9.49
N ILE A 144 -18.92 9.26 8.96
CA ILE A 144 -18.28 8.00 9.36
C ILE A 144 -16.76 8.10 9.17
N ALA A 145 -16.29 8.51 7.99
CA ALA A 145 -14.87 8.62 7.70
C ALA A 145 -14.14 9.57 8.67
N SER A 146 -14.74 10.73 8.95
CA SER A 146 -14.18 11.73 9.86
C SER A 146 -14.09 11.19 11.29
N ARG A 147 -15.17 10.62 11.82
CA ARG A 147 -15.20 10.02 13.17
C ARG A 147 -14.20 8.87 13.33
N VAL A 148 -14.10 8.01 12.31
CA VAL A 148 -13.14 6.89 12.34
C VAL A 148 -11.70 7.40 12.24
N ASN A 149 -11.43 8.44 11.45
CA ASN A 149 -10.11 9.08 11.40
C ASN A 149 -9.74 9.69 12.75
N HIS A 150 -10.65 10.42 13.38
CA HIS A 150 -10.44 11.03 14.70
C HIS A 150 -10.16 9.96 15.77
N PHE A 151 -10.99 8.92 15.84
CA PHE A 151 -10.77 7.79 16.75
C PHE A 151 -9.42 7.08 16.51
N SER A 152 -9.03 6.95 15.24
CA SER A 152 -7.74 6.39 14.88
C SER A 152 -6.59 7.25 15.42
N GLU A 153 -6.69 8.56 15.31
CA GLU A 153 -5.69 9.50 15.84
C GLU A 153 -5.55 9.39 17.37
N GLU A 154 -6.68 9.35 18.08
CA GLU A 154 -6.72 9.16 19.53
C GLU A 154 -6.11 7.84 19.98
N THR A 155 -6.25 6.78 19.16
CA THR A 155 -5.69 5.45 19.44
C THR A 155 -4.23 5.30 19.03
N GLY A 156 -3.60 6.37 18.52
CA GLY A 156 -2.16 6.46 18.27
C GLY A 156 -1.74 6.31 16.80
N TYR A 157 -2.69 6.22 15.87
CA TYR A 157 -2.40 6.30 14.44
C TYR A 157 -2.04 7.74 14.08
N ARG A 158 -0.94 7.93 13.35
CA ARG A 158 -0.37 9.28 13.13
C ARG A 158 -0.83 9.97 11.86
N TYR A 159 -1.80 9.38 11.17
CA TYR A 159 -2.31 9.87 9.89
C TYR A 159 -3.72 9.33 9.67
N SER A 160 -4.52 10.07 8.90
CA SER A 160 -5.90 9.70 8.57
C SER A 160 -5.94 8.37 7.81
N LEU A 161 -6.86 7.48 8.16
CA LEU A 161 -7.05 6.18 7.49
C LEU A 161 -7.78 6.33 6.16
N PHE A 162 -8.86 7.11 6.16
CA PHE A 162 -9.69 7.39 5.00
C PHE A 162 -9.43 8.79 4.47
N CYS A 163 -9.25 8.89 3.16
CA CYS A 163 -9.09 10.17 2.47
C CYS A 163 -10.43 10.89 2.34
N SER A 164 -11.52 10.12 2.17
CA SER A 164 -12.86 10.63 1.94
C SER A 164 -13.95 9.68 2.42
N GLY A 165 -15.19 10.16 2.46
CA GLY A 165 -16.36 9.32 2.74
C GLY A 165 -16.53 8.21 1.70
N GLU A 166 -16.31 8.52 0.43
CA GLU A 166 -16.33 7.53 -0.64
C GLU A 166 -15.25 6.44 -0.43
N HIS A 167 -14.02 6.83 -0.06
CA HIS A 167 -12.96 5.87 0.25
C HIS A 167 -13.36 4.94 1.42
N CYS A 168 -14.01 5.49 2.46
CA CYS A 168 -14.52 4.71 3.58
C CYS A 168 -15.61 3.71 3.15
N MET A 169 -16.57 4.15 2.34
CA MET A 169 -17.63 3.30 1.79
C MET A 169 -17.05 2.14 0.97
N HIS A 170 -16.12 2.43 0.04
CA HIS A 170 -15.51 1.39 -0.80
C HIS A 170 -14.72 0.38 0.00
N PHE A 171 -14.03 0.84 1.05
CA PHE A 171 -13.37 -0.05 1.99
C PHE A 171 -14.38 -1.00 2.65
N PHE A 172 -15.49 -0.48 3.17
CA PHE A 172 -16.53 -1.28 3.81
C PHE A 172 -17.11 -2.33 2.85
N VAL A 173 -17.46 -1.94 1.62
CA VAL A 173 -17.98 -2.89 0.61
C VAL A 173 -16.96 -3.96 0.28
N ARG A 174 -15.70 -3.58 0.04
CA ARG A 174 -14.65 -4.51 -0.39
C ARG A 174 -14.24 -5.49 0.69
N GLU A 175 -14.05 -5.01 1.92
CA GLU A 175 -13.48 -5.81 3.02
C GLU A 175 -14.54 -6.47 3.92
N ILE A 176 -15.79 -6.00 3.90
CA ILE A 176 -16.87 -6.51 4.77
C ILE A 176 -17.98 -7.17 3.95
N VAL A 177 -18.59 -6.44 3.01
CA VAL A 177 -19.75 -6.93 2.26
C VAL A 177 -19.36 -8.10 1.35
N LYS A 178 -18.35 -7.92 0.49
CA LYS A 178 -17.93 -8.94 -0.49
C LYS A 178 -17.52 -10.28 0.14
N PRO A 179 -16.72 -10.33 1.22
CA PRO A 179 -16.41 -11.61 1.88
C PRO A 179 -17.64 -12.34 2.43
N ILE A 180 -18.66 -11.61 2.87
CA ILE A 180 -19.91 -12.20 3.38
C ILE A 180 -20.77 -12.71 2.23
N GLU A 181 -20.93 -11.94 1.16
CA GLU A 181 -21.66 -12.36 -0.06
C GLU A 181 -21.03 -13.59 -0.70
N CYS A 182 -19.69 -13.61 -0.79
CA CYS A 182 -18.93 -14.76 -1.30
C CYS A 182 -18.84 -15.93 -0.30
N GLN A 183 -19.42 -15.79 0.90
CA GLN A 183 -19.37 -16.80 1.98
C GLN A 183 -17.96 -17.22 2.39
N THR A 184 -16.95 -16.37 2.14
CA THR A 184 -15.57 -16.61 2.58
C THR A 184 -15.40 -16.20 4.04
N TYR A 185 -16.14 -15.18 4.49
CA TYR A 185 -16.07 -14.59 5.82
C TYR A 185 -14.64 -14.24 6.26
N ASP A 186 -13.73 -14.02 5.29
CA ASP A 186 -12.35 -13.66 5.56
C ASP A 186 -12.21 -12.16 5.71
N ILE A 187 -12.58 -11.67 6.89
CA ILE A 187 -12.46 -10.25 7.24
C ILE A 187 -11.13 -10.04 7.93
N GLN A 188 -10.24 -9.37 7.22
CA GLN A 188 -8.84 -9.14 7.53
C GLN A 188 -8.68 -7.96 8.51
N CYS A 189 -8.09 -8.17 9.70
CA CYS A 189 -7.72 -7.06 10.59
C CYS A 189 -6.42 -7.33 11.37
N TYR A 190 -5.81 -6.25 11.87
CA TYR A 190 -4.57 -6.32 12.64
C TYR A 190 -4.84 -6.19 14.15
N CYS A 191 -4.07 -6.92 14.96
CA CYS A 191 -3.91 -6.68 16.39
C CYS A 191 -2.45 -6.36 16.67
N GLU A 192 -2.19 -5.28 17.42
CA GLU A 192 -0.85 -4.99 17.97
C GLU A 192 0.27 -4.97 16.91
N GLY A 193 -0.03 -4.45 15.71
CA GLY A 193 0.96 -4.16 14.68
C GLY A 193 1.39 -5.33 13.79
N GLU A 194 1.22 -6.60 14.18
CA GLU A 194 1.85 -7.72 13.42
C GLU A 194 0.98 -8.98 13.25
N MET A 195 -0.05 -9.20 14.08
CA MET A 195 -0.83 -10.45 14.01
C MET A 195 -2.11 -10.29 13.18
N TYR A 196 -2.16 -10.98 12.04
CA TYR A 196 -3.38 -11.14 11.24
C TYR A 196 -4.42 -11.96 12.01
N ARG A 197 -5.63 -11.43 12.16
CA ARG A 197 -6.77 -12.18 12.69
C ARG A 197 -7.97 -12.03 11.76
N ASN A 198 -8.71 -13.12 11.65
CA ASN A 198 -10.03 -13.09 11.04
C ASN A 198 -11.01 -12.50 12.05
N PHE A 199 -11.49 -11.29 11.76
CA PHE A 199 -12.37 -10.50 12.61
C PHE A 199 -13.70 -11.21 12.91
N TRP A 200 -14.23 -11.93 11.91
CA TRP A 200 -15.54 -12.59 11.94
C TRP A 200 -15.60 -13.78 12.92
N LYS A 201 -14.45 -14.41 13.22
CA LYS A 201 -14.41 -15.56 14.15
C LYS A 201 -14.78 -15.20 15.59
N ASN A 202 -14.72 -13.93 15.96
CA ASN A 202 -15.07 -13.45 17.29
C ASN A 202 -16.61 -13.17 17.35
N PRO A 203 -17.37 -13.80 18.27
CA PRO A 203 -18.83 -13.67 18.26
C PRO A 203 -19.36 -12.23 18.46
N PRO A 204 -18.85 -11.42 19.41
CA PRO A 204 -19.17 -9.99 19.49
C PRO A 204 -18.94 -9.23 18.17
N ASN A 205 -17.80 -9.46 17.52
CA ASN A 205 -17.45 -8.81 16.25
C ASN A 205 -18.40 -9.23 15.13
N LYS A 206 -18.78 -10.50 15.08
CA LYS A 206 -19.76 -11.02 14.13
C LYS A 206 -21.11 -10.29 14.26
N VAL A 207 -21.65 -10.19 15.47
CA VAL A 207 -22.93 -9.50 15.72
C VAL A 207 -22.87 -8.04 15.29
N LEU A 208 -21.76 -7.36 15.59
CA LEU A 208 -21.56 -5.97 15.17
C LEU A 208 -21.49 -5.84 13.65
N THR A 209 -20.79 -6.76 12.99
CA THR A 209 -20.68 -6.79 11.52
C THR A 209 -22.03 -7.03 10.87
N GLU A 210 -22.82 -7.99 11.39
CA GLU A 210 -24.18 -8.28 10.90
C GLU A 210 -25.10 -7.08 11.06
N ARG A 211 -25.01 -6.33 12.17
CA ARG A 211 -25.78 -5.09 12.38
C ARG A 211 -25.40 -4.01 11.37
N ALA A 212 -24.11 -3.77 11.16
CA ALA A 212 -23.61 -2.80 10.19
C ALA A 212 -24.05 -3.17 8.77
N LEU A 213 -23.94 -4.45 8.41
CA LEU A 213 -24.37 -4.96 7.11
C LEU A 213 -25.88 -4.81 6.89
N ALA A 214 -26.70 -5.09 7.91
CA ALA A 214 -28.14 -4.90 7.82
C ALA A 214 -28.52 -3.43 7.57
N ASN A 215 -27.84 -2.48 8.25
CA ASN A 215 -28.06 -1.06 8.02
C ASN A 215 -27.63 -0.62 6.61
N TYR A 216 -26.49 -1.12 6.13
CA TYR A 216 -26.04 -0.90 4.77
C TYR A 216 -27.02 -1.45 3.73
N ASN A 217 -27.44 -2.71 3.85
CA ASN A 217 -28.37 -3.32 2.89
C ASN A 217 -29.70 -2.58 2.83
N LYS A 218 -30.20 -2.09 3.99
CA LYS A 218 -31.39 -1.25 4.04
C LYS A 218 -31.23 0.05 3.25
N SER A 219 -30.05 0.68 3.28
CA SER A 219 -29.81 1.88 2.46
C SER A 219 -29.70 1.53 0.97
N VAL A 220 -29.08 0.41 0.61
CA VAL A 220 -29.00 -0.06 -0.79
C VAL A 220 -30.39 -0.34 -1.38
N GLU A 221 -31.25 -1.05 -0.66
CA GLU A 221 -32.62 -1.37 -1.11
C GLU A 221 -33.46 -0.10 -1.37
N ASN A 222 -33.27 0.95 -0.57
CA ASN A 222 -33.98 2.22 -0.74
C ASN A 222 -33.45 3.07 -1.90
N PHE A 223 -32.20 2.86 -2.32
CA PHE A 223 -31.53 3.65 -3.37
C PHE A 223 -31.09 2.81 -4.58
N GLY A 224 -31.78 1.69 -4.84
CA GLY A 224 -31.39 0.56 -5.70
C GLY A 224 -30.86 0.81 -7.13
N GLU A 225 -30.78 2.06 -7.61
CA GLU A 225 -30.12 2.43 -8.87
C GLU A 225 -28.82 3.25 -8.70
N LEU A 226 -28.59 3.95 -7.57
CA LEU A 226 -27.42 4.81 -7.35
C LEU A 226 -26.20 4.08 -6.77
N LEU A 227 -26.39 2.90 -6.17
CA LEU A 227 -25.33 2.12 -5.51
C LEU A 227 -24.71 1.02 -6.37
N HIS A 228 -25.37 0.61 -7.46
CA HIS A 228 -24.71 -0.21 -8.48
C HIS A 228 -23.54 0.54 -9.15
N THR A 229 -23.47 1.87 -9.05
CA THR A 229 -22.26 2.66 -9.34
C THR A 229 -21.18 2.56 -8.27
N ALA A 230 -21.48 2.27 -7.00
CA ALA A 230 -20.44 1.90 -6.02
C ALA A 230 -19.92 0.47 -6.28
N GLU A 231 -20.80 -0.42 -6.75
CA GLU A 231 -20.45 -1.80 -7.13
C GLU A 231 -19.68 -1.86 -8.47
N LYS A 232 -19.95 -0.91 -9.38
CA LYS A 232 -19.40 -0.86 -10.74
C LYS A 232 -18.33 0.21 -10.95
N ASP A 233 -18.22 1.21 -10.07
CA ASP A 233 -17.49 2.46 -10.34
C ASP A 233 -16.94 3.13 -9.07
N GLY A 234 -16.48 2.34 -8.11
CA GLY A 234 -15.80 2.84 -6.92
C GLY A 234 -14.38 3.33 -7.14
N CYS A 235 -14.22 4.34 -8.00
CA CYS A 235 -13.03 5.17 -8.16
C CYS A 235 -11.72 4.37 -8.35
N ARG A 236 -11.82 3.32 -9.16
CA ARG A 236 -10.68 2.82 -9.91
C ARG A 236 -10.37 3.92 -10.92
N ASP A 237 -9.43 4.81 -10.61
CA ASP A 237 -8.83 5.62 -11.64
C ASP A 237 -8.18 4.62 -12.61
N ASP A 238 -8.93 4.20 -13.62
CA ASP A 238 -8.54 3.20 -14.62
C ASP A 238 -7.20 3.63 -15.23
N THR A 239 -6.99 4.94 -15.29
CA THR A 239 -5.72 5.60 -15.55
C THR A 239 -4.62 5.17 -14.57
N PHE A 240 -4.81 5.30 -13.26
CA PHE A 240 -3.83 4.94 -12.24
C PHE A 240 -3.50 3.43 -12.23
N GLU A 241 -4.51 2.56 -12.32
CA GLU A 241 -4.27 1.11 -12.41
C GLU A 241 -3.59 0.73 -13.72
N LYS A 242 -3.97 1.35 -14.84
CA LYS A 242 -3.27 1.18 -16.12
C LYS A 242 -1.83 1.64 -16.02
N PHE A 243 -1.57 2.80 -15.42
CA PHE A 243 -0.21 3.30 -15.19
C PHE A 243 0.59 2.36 -14.27
N HIS A 244 0.00 1.92 -13.15
CA HIS A 244 0.60 0.92 -12.26
C HIS A 244 0.94 -0.37 -13.00
N SER A 245 0.01 -0.90 -13.79
CA SER A 245 0.18 -2.12 -14.59
C SER A 245 1.25 -1.94 -15.66
N ILE A 246 1.25 -0.82 -16.39
CA ILE A 246 2.26 -0.49 -17.41
C ILE A 246 3.64 -0.40 -16.76
N PHE A 247 3.73 0.27 -15.61
CA PHE A 247 4.98 0.48 -14.90
C PHE A 247 5.53 -0.84 -14.33
N ASN A 248 4.68 -1.68 -13.72
CA ASN A 248 5.00 -3.06 -13.31
C ASN A 248 5.50 -3.91 -14.47
N THR A 249 4.78 -3.89 -15.58
CA THR A 249 5.15 -4.68 -16.76
C THR A 249 6.48 -4.20 -17.35
N SER A 250 6.69 -2.89 -17.42
CA SER A 250 7.93 -2.29 -17.94
C SER A 250 9.13 -2.62 -17.06
N MET A 251 8.99 -2.51 -15.73
CA MET A 251 10.04 -2.88 -14.79
C MET A 251 10.35 -4.38 -14.84
N PHE A 252 9.32 -5.23 -14.94
CA PHE A 252 9.50 -6.66 -15.10
C PHE A 252 10.29 -7.02 -16.36
N TYR A 253 9.96 -6.41 -17.50
CA TYR A 253 10.74 -6.60 -18.73
C TYR A 253 12.17 -6.09 -18.61
N LEU A 254 12.38 -4.93 -17.97
CA LEU A 254 13.72 -4.39 -17.74
C LEU A 254 14.57 -5.38 -16.94
N VAL A 255 14.04 -5.93 -15.83
CA VAL A 255 14.72 -6.95 -15.02
C VAL A 255 15.05 -8.21 -15.83
N ILE A 256 14.11 -8.70 -16.64
CA ILE A 256 14.36 -9.88 -17.50
C ILE A 256 15.47 -9.61 -18.50
N ILE A 257 15.44 -8.46 -19.17
CA ILE A 257 16.44 -8.08 -20.17
C ILE A 257 17.81 -7.97 -19.50
N GLU A 258 17.92 -7.30 -18.36
CA GLU A 258 19.18 -7.19 -17.62
C GLU A 258 19.72 -8.54 -17.15
N LEU A 259 18.85 -9.41 -16.62
CA LEU A 259 19.25 -10.74 -16.19
C LEU A 259 19.75 -11.58 -17.37
N ALA A 260 19.03 -11.56 -18.49
CA ALA A 260 19.40 -12.27 -19.70
C ALA A 260 20.76 -11.78 -20.23
N LEU A 261 20.96 -10.45 -20.31
CA LEU A 261 22.23 -9.86 -20.72
C LEU A 261 23.35 -10.24 -19.76
N THR A 262 23.12 -10.21 -18.45
CA THR A 262 24.11 -10.64 -17.44
C THR A 262 24.55 -12.08 -17.67
N VAL A 263 23.59 -13.00 -17.82
CA VAL A 263 23.89 -14.43 -18.02
C VAL A 263 24.65 -14.66 -19.31
N VAL A 264 24.21 -14.04 -20.42
CA VAL A 264 24.88 -14.17 -21.73
C VAL A 264 26.32 -13.67 -21.65
N MET A 265 26.55 -12.50 -21.05
CA MET A 265 27.89 -11.93 -20.93
C MET A 265 28.81 -12.76 -20.02
N MET A 266 28.27 -13.30 -18.92
CA MET A 266 29.02 -14.19 -18.02
C MET A 266 29.39 -15.51 -18.71
N LEU A 267 28.46 -16.12 -19.45
CA LEU A 267 28.74 -17.34 -20.22
C LEU A 267 29.80 -17.09 -21.29
N ALA A 268 29.70 -15.97 -22.02
CA ALA A 268 30.70 -15.57 -23.00
C ALA A 268 32.09 -15.43 -22.34
N PHE A 269 32.17 -14.75 -21.21
CA PHE A 269 33.41 -14.60 -20.44
C PHE A 269 34.02 -15.94 -20.00
N ILE A 270 33.21 -16.85 -19.46
CA ILE A 270 33.67 -18.19 -19.05
C ILE A 270 34.20 -18.98 -20.26
N ILE A 271 33.46 -18.99 -21.38
CA ILE A 271 33.87 -19.69 -22.61
C ILE A 271 35.18 -19.10 -23.15
N SER A 272 35.32 -17.78 -23.15
CA SER A 272 36.54 -17.08 -23.56
C SER A 272 37.75 -17.48 -22.70
N MET A 273 37.58 -17.53 -21.38
CA MET A 273 38.63 -17.95 -20.45
C MET A 273 39.05 -19.40 -20.67
N ILE A 274 38.10 -20.32 -20.85
CA ILE A 274 38.37 -21.74 -21.14
C ILE A 274 39.11 -21.87 -22.48
N SER A 275 38.60 -21.22 -23.52
CA SER A 275 39.21 -21.27 -24.87
C SER A 275 40.65 -20.77 -24.83
N TYR A 276 40.89 -19.65 -24.16
CA TYR A 276 42.23 -19.10 -24.01
C TYR A 276 43.19 -20.02 -23.25
N ALA A 277 42.73 -20.66 -22.18
CA ALA A 277 43.54 -21.63 -21.44
C ALA A 277 43.95 -22.81 -22.33
N ILE A 278 43.01 -23.34 -23.13
CA ILE A 278 43.26 -24.44 -24.08
C ILE A 278 44.28 -24.03 -25.16
N PHE A 279 44.08 -22.88 -25.80
CA PHE A 279 44.93 -22.46 -26.92
C PHE A 279 46.31 -21.94 -26.49
N ARG A 280 46.45 -21.39 -25.27
CA ARG A 280 47.72 -20.86 -24.76
C ARG A 280 48.58 -21.90 -24.04
N TYR A 281 47.97 -22.94 -23.45
CA TYR A 281 48.68 -24.03 -22.76
C TYR A 281 48.33 -25.42 -23.36
N PRO A 282 48.71 -25.70 -24.62
CA PRO A 282 48.36 -26.96 -25.28
C PRO A 282 48.99 -28.20 -24.61
N SER A 283 50.03 -28.03 -23.79
CA SER A 283 50.74 -29.10 -23.09
C SER A 283 49.98 -29.73 -21.92
N ILE A 284 48.83 -29.18 -21.49
CA ILE A 284 47.96 -29.79 -20.45
C ILE A 284 46.92 -30.75 -21.06
N VAL A 285 46.56 -30.59 -22.33
CA VAL A 285 45.54 -31.42 -23.01
C VAL A 285 46.12 -32.71 -23.60
N CYS A 286 47.44 -32.81 -23.77
CA CYS A 286 48.10 -33.99 -24.33
C CYS A 286 48.62 -35.02 -23.28
N LEU A 287 48.18 -34.92 -22.02
CA LEU A 287 48.64 -35.80 -20.92
C LEU A 287 47.51 -36.62 -20.26
N SER A 288 46.41 -36.84 -20.97
CA SER A 288 45.41 -37.88 -20.65
C SER A 288 45.38 -38.94 -21.73
#